data_AF-A0A2I1GYM6-F1
#
_entry.id   AF-A0A2I1GYM6-F1
#
_cell.length_a   1.000
_cell.length_b   1.000
_cell.length_c   1.000
_cell.angle_alpha   90.00
_cell.angle_beta   90.00
_cell.angle_gamma   90.00
#
_symmetry.space_group_name_H-M   'P 1'
#
loop_
_entity.id
_entity.type
_entity.pdbx_description
1 polymer ?
#
loop_
_entity_poly.entity_id
_entity_poly.type
_entity_poly.pdbx_seq_one_letter_code
_entity_poly.pdbx_strand_id
1 'polypeptide(L)'
;MAQICKDLEFLEVRYCSYDLPGLISLIDAQKNLKKVQLYTRKGNCEELSKALARKGNTINILYLNLISTIPPSFLVSLINLTQLSIYNDENHKFINPKVNIFQQHLAISEFPKLQSLSVMGLSCFKELAMLIEKTKGDIKRIHIDTTNRIAQNTGMLI
;
A
#
# COMPACT_ATOMS: atom_id res chain seq x y z
N MET A 1 -22.47 10.51 2.96
CA MET A 1 -21.99 9.97 1.67
C MET A 1 -22.21 8.48 1.53
N ALA A 2 -21.91 7.65 2.54
CA ALA A 2 -22.11 6.19 2.47
C ALA A 2 -23.54 5.73 2.10
N GLN A 3 -24.56 6.54 2.44
CA GLN A 3 -25.95 6.27 2.07
C GLN A 3 -26.30 6.61 0.61
N ILE A 4 -25.47 7.43 -0.05
CA ILE A 4 -25.72 7.99 -1.39
C ILE A 4 -24.76 7.34 -2.41
N CYS A 5 -23.46 7.37 -2.13
CA CYS A 5 -22.43 6.76 -2.96
C CYS A 5 -22.26 5.30 -2.54
N LYS A 6 -22.78 4.35 -3.32
CA LYS A 6 -22.71 2.90 -3.05
C LYS A 6 -21.91 2.10 -4.08
N ASP A 7 -21.56 2.74 -5.20
CA ASP A 7 -20.91 2.10 -6.36
C ASP A 7 -19.67 2.90 -6.82
N LEU A 8 -18.94 3.52 -5.90
CA LEU A 8 -17.66 4.15 -6.23
C LEU A 8 -16.67 3.07 -6.67
N GLU A 9 -16.09 3.25 -7.85
CA GLU A 9 -14.97 2.43 -8.32
C GLU A 9 -13.62 3.03 -7.96
N PHE A 10 -13.56 4.34 -7.71
CA PHE A 10 -12.35 5.08 -7.42
C PHE A 10 -12.55 5.98 -6.19
N LEU A 11 -11.60 5.89 -5.26
CA LEU A 11 -11.53 6.73 -4.07
C LEU A 11 -10.12 7.34 -3.96
N GLU A 12 -10.06 8.67 -3.97
CA GLU A 12 -8.87 9.43 -3.61
C GLU A 12 -9.12 10.19 -2.31
N VAL A 13 -8.22 10.05 -1.35
CA VAL A 13 -8.27 10.80 -0.08
C VAL A 13 -6.95 11.50 0.12
N ARG A 14 -7.01 12.81 0.34
CA ARG A 14 -5.84 13.64 0.63
C ARG A 14 -5.79 14.05 2.09
N TYR A 15 -4.56 14.12 2.61
CA TYR A 15 -4.22 14.57 3.96
C TYR A 15 -4.90 13.79 5.09
N CYS A 16 -5.06 12.47 4.92
CA CYS A 16 -5.60 11.61 5.98
C CYS A 16 -4.54 11.38 7.08
N SER A 17 -4.90 11.62 8.33
CA SER A 17 -3.99 11.44 9.49
C SER A 17 -4.57 10.60 10.62
N TYR A 18 -5.90 10.51 10.70
CA TYR A 18 -6.60 9.77 11.73
C TYR A 18 -7.81 9.06 11.13
N ASP A 19 -8.32 8.09 11.87
CA ASP A 19 -9.56 7.40 11.51
C ASP A 19 -10.72 8.40 11.42
N LEU A 20 -11.34 8.45 10.24
CA LEU A 20 -12.50 9.28 9.97
C LEU A 20 -13.72 8.34 9.83
N PRO A 21 -14.65 8.30 10.80
CA PRO A 21 -15.79 7.39 10.76
C PRO A 21 -16.60 7.48 9.47
N GLY A 22 -16.77 8.70 8.94
CA GLY A 22 -17.46 8.92 7.66
C GLY A 22 -16.74 8.32 6.45
N LEU A 23 -15.40 8.32 6.44
CA LEU A 23 -14.60 7.68 5.39
C LEU A 23 -14.65 6.16 5.51
N ILE A 24 -14.56 5.64 6.73
CA ILE A 24 -14.66 4.20 7.02
C ILE A 24 -16.02 3.68 6.54
N SER A 25 -17.10 4.34 6.95
CA SER A 25 -18.46 4.00 6.51
C SER A 25 -18.61 4.14 4.99
N LEU A 26 -17.97 5.15 4.37
CA LEU A 26 -17.98 5.29 2.93
C LEU A 26 -17.31 4.09 2.25
N ILE A 27 -16.10 3.71 2.66
CA ILE A 27 -15.40 2.54 2.12
C ILE A 27 -16.26 1.30 2.29
N ASP A 28 -16.77 1.05 3.50
CA ASP A 28 -17.58 -0.12 3.82
C ASP A 28 -18.83 -0.24 2.96
N ALA A 29 -19.47 0.87 2.60
CA ALA A 29 -20.64 0.88 1.74
C ALA A 29 -20.35 0.52 0.27
N GLN A 30 -19.10 0.55 -0.20
CA GLN A 30 -18.78 0.31 -1.60
C GLN A 30 -18.73 -1.18 -1.94
N LYS A 31 -19.45 -1.58 -2.99
CA LYS A 31 -19.41 -2.95 -3.52
C LYS A 31 -18.33 -3.17 -4.57
N ASN A 32 -17.96 -2.11 -5.30
CA ASN A 32 -17.15 -2.19 -6.53
C ASN A 32 -15.88 -1.32 -6.46
N LEU A 33 -15.36 -1.03 -5.25
CA LEU A 33 -14.19 -0.16 -5.09
C LEU A 33 -12.92 -0.83 -5.63
N LYS A 34 -12.45 -0.36 -6.79
CA LYS A 34 -11.30 -0.93 -7.52
C LYS A 34 -10.01 -0.18 -7.25
N LYS A 35 -10.06 1.15 -7.26
CA LYS A 35 -8.89 2.02 -7.15
C LYS A 35 -8.94 2.84 -5.87
N VAL A 36 -7.87 2.79 -5.08
CA VAL A 36 -7.72 3.58 -3.86
C VAL A 36 -6.40 4.32 -3.89
N GLN A 37 -6.44 5.64 -3.67
CA GLN A 37 -5.27 6.49 -3.54
C GLN A 37 -5.32 7.25 -2.23
N LEU A 38 -4.37 6.97 -1.34
CA LEU A 38 -4.32 7.59 -0.02
C LEU A 38 -3.04 8.43 0.10
N TYR A 39 -3.24 9.74 0.23
CA TYR A 39 -2.19 10.69 0.56
C TYR A 39 -2.30 11.01 2.03
N THR A 40 -1.47 10.35 2.85
CA THR A 40 -1.57 10.49 4.31
C THR A 40 -0.65 11.58 4.85
N ARG A 41 -0.80 11.92 6.13
CA ARG A 41 0.22 12.61 6.94
C ARG A 41 0.38 11.85 8.25
N LYS A 42 1.50 12.06 8.93
CA LYS A 42 1.82 11.42 10.22
C LYS A 42 0.60 11.35 11.15
N GLY A 43 0.26 10.13 11.57
CA GLY A 43 -0.83 9.87 12.50
C GLY A 43 -1.06 8.37 12.70
N ASN A 44 -2.32 7.99 12.96
CA ASN A 44 -2.71 6.59 13.18
C ASN A 44 -4.11 6.33 12.63
N CYS A 45 -4.23 5.44 11.64
CA CYS A 45 -5.50 5.08 11.02
C CYS A 45 -5.72 3.56 11.06
N GLU A 46 -5.94 3.01 12.26
CA GLU A 46 -6.14 1.58 12.50
C GLU A 46 -7.45 1.08 11.90
N GLU A 47 -8.55 1.82 12.09
CA GLU A 47 -9.86 1.43 11.56
C GLU A 47 -9.93 1.58 10.04
N LEU A 48 -9.23 2.57 9.47
CA LEU A 48 -9.07 2.69 8.03
C LEU A 48 -8.35 1.46 7.45
N SER A 49 -7.30 0.97 8.10
CA SER A 49 -6.62 -0.27 7.69
C SER A 49 -7.60 -1.45 7.65
N LYS A 50 -8.39 -1.63 8.71
CA LYS A 50 -9.43 -2.68 8.76
C LYS A 50 -10.49 -2.51 7.66
N ALA A 51 -10.89 -1.28 7.36
CA ALA A 51 -11.84 -0.99 6.28
C ALA A 51 -11.30 -1.37 4.90
N LEU A 52 -10.03 -1.04 4.62
CA LEU A 52 -9.36 -1.47 3.39
C LEU A 52 -9.25 -2.99 3.31
N ALA A 53 -8.97 -3.66 4.43
CA ALA A 53 -8.87 -5.11 4.48
C ALA A 53 -10.19 -5.80 4.07
N ARG A 54 -11.33 -5.24 4.52
CA ARG A 54 -12.67 -5.70 4.10
C ARG A 54 -12.94 -5.56 2.60
N LYS A 55 -12.13 -4.78 1.87
CA LYS A 55 -12.21 -4.57 0.41
C LYS A 55 -11.11 -5.27 -0.37
N GLY A 56 -10.35 -6.17 0.25
CA GLY A 56 -9.23 -6.85 -0.39
C GLY A 56 -9.58 -7.70 -1.63
N ASN A 57 -10.84 -8.09 -1.78
CA ASN A 57 -11.34 -8.78 -2.98
C ASN A 57 -11.78 -7.85 -4.13
N THR A 58 -11.83 -6.53 -3.92
CA THR A 58 -12.31 -5.57 -4.95
C THR A 58 -11.21 -4.60 -5.37
N ILE A 59 -10.36 -4.18 -4.43
CA ILE A 59 -9.25 -3.28 -4.70
C ILE A 59 -8.23 -4.00 -5.59
N ASN A 60 -7.95 -3.42 -6.75
CA ASN A 60 -6.95 -3.89 -7.69
C ASN A 60 -5.84 -2.86 -7.98
N ILE A 61 -6.07 -1.57 -7.69
CA ILE A 61 -5.07 -0.51 -7.82
C ILE A 61 -4.96 0.21 -6.49
N LEU A 62 -3.75 0.23 -5.93
CA LEU A 62 -3.46 0.89 -4.66
C LEU A 62 -2.29 1.87 -4.81
N TYR A 63 -2.52 3.10 -4.36
CA TYR A 63 -1.47 4.07 -4.12
C TYR A 63 -1.45 4.47 -2.64
N LEU A 64 -0.28 4.41 -2.02
CA LEU A 64 -0.05 4.85 -0.65
C LEU A 64 1.09 5.86 -0.61
N ASN A 65 0.85 6.98 0.06
CA ASN A 65 1.89 7.93 0.46
C ASN A 65 1.99 7.98 1.99
N LEU A 66 3.23 7.99 2.51
CA LEU A 66 3.60 7.99 3.93
C LEU A 66 3.09 6.75 4.67
N ILE A 67 3.88 5.68 4.57
CA ILE A 67 3.52 4.33 5.01
C ILE A 67 3.41 4.14 6.53
N SER A 68 3.79 5.14 7.33
CA SER A 68 3.76 5.08 8.79
C SER A 68 2.39 5.44 9.41
N THR A 69 1.46 5.97 8.60
CA THR A 69 0.15 6.44 9.09
C THR A 69 -0.88 5.31 9.20
N ILE A 70 -0.96 4.45 8.18
CA ILE A 70 -1.93 3.36 8.11
C ILE A 70 -1.20 2.07 8.44
N PRO A 71 -1.59 1.33 9.50
CA PRO A 71 -1.02 0.03 9.78
C PRO A 71 -1.13 -0.89 8.56
N PRO A 72 -0.04 -1.55 8.15
CA PRO A 72 0.04 -2.29 6.88
C PRO A 72 -0.67 -3.65 6.88
N SER A 73 -1.32 -4.04 7.98
CA SER A 73 -1.98 -5.34 8.12
C SER A 73 -3.02 -5.63 7.03
N PHE A 74 -3.63 -4.61 6.44
CA PHE A 74 -4.55 -4.78 5.32
C PHE A 74 -3.90 -5.32 4.04
N LEU A 75 -2.58 -5.14 3.85
CA LEU A 75 -1.90 -5.54 2.61
C LEU A 75 -2.10 -7.02 2.30
N VAL A 76 -2.02 -7.90 3.30
CA VAL A 76 -2.15 -9.36 3.11
C VAL A 76 -3.52 -9.79 2.57
N SER A 77 -4.54 -8.93 2.69
CA SER A 77 -5.90 -9.22 2.19
C SER A 77 -6.10 -8.87 0.71
N LEU A 78 -5.19 -8.12 0.07
CA LEU A 78 -5.38 -7.57 -1.28
C LEU A 78 -5.04 -8.61 -2.38
N ILE A 79 -5.85 -9.66 -2.46
CA ILE A 79 -5.63 -10.79 -3.38
C ILE A 79 -5.81 -10.45 -4.86
N ASN A 80 -6.47 -9.33 -5.18
CA ASN A 80 -6.76 -8.89 -6.55
C ASN A 80 -5.88 -7.74 -7.04
N LEU A 81 -4.85 -7.37 -6.28
CA LEU A 81 -3.99 -6.24 -6.60
C LEU A 81 -3.20 -6.49 -7.89
N THR A 82 -3.38 -5.61 -8.88
CA THR A 82 -2.64 -5.62 -10.16
C THR A 82 -1.62 -4.49 -10.22
N GLN A 83 -1.85 -3.39 -9.49
CA GLN A 83 -0.93 -2.26 -9.42
C GLN A 83 -0.75 -1.79 -7.98
N LEU A 84 0.51 -1.72 -7.55
CA LEU A 84 0.91 -1.17 -6.27
C LEU A 84 1.88 0.00 -6.48
N SER A 85 1.56 1.15 -5.90
CA SER A 85 2.44 2.30 -5.85
C SER A 85 2.63 2.76 -4.40
N ILE A 86 3.88 2.78 -3.95
CA ILE A 86 4.27 3.21 -2.62
C ILE A 86 5.19 4.40 -2.75
N TYR A 87 4.86 5.48 -2.06
CA TYR A 87 5.71 6.65 -1.93
C TYR A 87 5.95 6.96 -0.45
N ASN A 88 7.21 7.03 -0.07
CA ASN A 88 7.61 7.34 1.29
C ASN A 88 8.55 8.54 1.31
N ASP A 89 8.00 9.71 1.62
CA ASP A 89 8.74 10.99 1.73
C ASP A 89 9.25 11.27 3.16
N GLU A 90 9.33 10.24 4.02
CA GLU A 90 9.89 10.44 5.35
C GLU A 90 11.39 10.72 5.25
N ASN A 91 11.76 11.99 5.48
CA ASN A 91 13.15 12.43 5.65
C ASN A 91 13.93 11.40 6.48
N HIS A 92 14.88 10.72 5.83
CA HIS A 92 15.66 9.56 6.31
C HIS A 92 16.54 9.81 7.56
N LYS A 93 16.31 10.91 8.29
CA LYS A 93 17.11 11.29 9.46
C LYS A 93 16.91 10.35 10.64
N PHE A 94 15.81 9.57 10.68
CA PHE A 94 15.53 8.62 11.76
C PHE A 94 14.90 7.33 11.23
N ILE A 95 15.33 6.19 11.78
CA ILE A 95 14.69 4.89 11.54
C ILE A 95 13.31 4.91 12.20
N ASN A 96 12.25 4.97 11.40
CA ASN A 96 10.89 4.88 11.90
C ASN A 96 10.52 3.38 12.04
N PRO A 97 10.28 2.84 13.25
CA PRO A 97 9.97 1.42 13.43
C PRO A 97 8.70 0.99 12.66
N LYS A 98 7.78 1.92 12.36
CA LYS A 98 6.61 1.63 11.52
C LYS A 98 6.98 1.30 10.07
N VAL A 99 8.09 1.83 9.56
CA VAL A 99 8.62 1.48 8.22
C VAL A 99 9.03 0.01 8.20
N ASN A 100 9.72 -0.47 9.23
CA ASN A 100 10.09 -1.89 9.34
C ASN A 100 8.85 -2.79 9.39
N ILE A 101 7.81 -2.39 10.12
CA ILE A 101 6.54 -3.15 10.17
C ILE A 101 5.88 -3.18 8.78
N PHE A 102 5.91 -2.07 8.04
CA PHE A 102 5.41 -2.02 6.66
C PHE A 102 6.18 -2.95 5.72
N GLN A 103 7.51 -2.95 5.80
CA GLN A 103 8.38 -3.84 5.02
C GLN A 103 8.07 -5.32 5.31
N GLN A 104 7.92 -5.69 6.58
CA GLN A 104 7.55 -7.06 6.97
C GLN A 104 6.21 -7.49 6.38
N HIS A 105 5.20 -6.61 6.41
CA HIS A 105 3.89 -6.90 5.82
C HIS A 105 3.94 -7.00 4.29
N LEU A 106 4.81 -6.21 3.65
CA LEU A 106 5.05 -6.32 2.21
C LEU A 106 5.65 -7.69 1.86
N ALA A 107 6.62 -8.18 2.65
CA ALA A 107 7.27 -9.47 2.43
C ALA A 107 6.33 -10.69 2.57
N ILE A 108 5.37 -10.63 3.50
CA ILE A 108 4.39 -11.71 3.70
C ILE A 108 3.16 -11.60 2.80
N SER A 109 2.97 -10.46 2.12
CA SER A 109 1.88 -10.32 1.15
C SER A 109 2.13 -11.17 -0.09
N GLU A 110 1.06 -11.68 -0.69
CA GLU A 110 1.15 -12.61 -1.83
C GLU A 110 0.97 -11.94 -3.21
N PHE A 111 0.08 -10.93 -3.30
CA PHE A 111 -0.31 -10.22 -4.53
C PHE A 111 -0.20 -11.05 -5.83
N PRO A 112 -0.93 -12.16 -5.95
CA PRO A 112 -0.73 -13.14 -7.03
C PRO A 112 -1.06 -12.60 -8.43
N LYS A 113 -1.70 -11.43 -8.53
CA LYS A 113 -2.07 -10.78 -9.80
C LYS A 113 -1.27 -9.51 -10.08
N LEU A 114 -0.22 -9.24 -9.30
CA LEU A 114 0.54 -7.99 -9.40
C LEU A 114 1.31 -7.95 -10.72
N GLN A 115 1.09 -6.89 -11.48
CA GLN A 115 1.73 -6.67 -12.78
C GLN A 115 2.59 -5.40 -12.80
N SER A 116 2.28 -4.43 -11.93
CA SER A 116 3.03 -3.18 -11.84
C SER A 116 3.35 -2.84 -10.39
N LEU A 117 4.63 -2.64 -10.13
CA LEU A 117 5.15 -2.25 -8.82
C LEU A 117 5.96 -0.96 -8.96
N SER A 118 5.57 0.06 -8.19
CA SER A 118 6.28 1.34 -8.09
C SER A 118 6.59 1.63 -6.64
N VAL A 119 7.87 1.82 -6.31
CA VAL A 119 8.32 2.09 -4.94
C VAL A 119 9.31 3.24 -4.94
N MET A 120 8.95 4.34 -4.29
CA MET A 120 9.78 5.54 -4.21
C MET A 120 10.02 5.92 -2.74
N GLY A 121 11.29 6.17 -2.38
CA GLY A 121 11.69 6.61 -1.03
C GLY A 121 11.63 5.53 0.06
N LEU A 122 11.56 4.25 -0.32
CA LEU A 122 11.54 3.11 0.60
C LEU A 122 12.63 2.08 0.25
N SER A 123 13.65 1.94 1.10
CA SER A 123 14.71 0.94 0.91
C SER A 123 14.26 -0.44 1.42
N CYS A 124 13.73 -1.29 0.55
CA CYS A 124 13.18 -2.61 0.92
C CYS A 124 13.47 -3.70 -0.12
N PHE A 125 14.69 -3.72 -0.67
CA PHE A 125 15.05 -4.60 -1.80
C PHE A 125 14.82 -6.08 -1.54
N LYS A 126 15.10 -6.56 -0.32
CA LYS A 126 14.86 -7.96 0.07
C LYS A 126 13.37 -8.29 0.03
N GLU A 127 12.55 -7.43 0.62
CA GLU A 127 11.11 -7.62 0.69
C GLU A 127 10.45 -7.50 -0.69
N LEU A 128 10.95 -6.60 -1.53
CA LEU A 128 10.52 -6.48 -2.93
C LEU A 128 10.88 -7.73 -3.73
N ALA A 129 12.09 -8.28 -3.57
CA ALA A 129 12.49 -9.52 -4.24
C ALA A 129 11.56 -10.68 -3.87
N MET A 130 11.30 -10.87 -2.57
CA MET A 130 10.36 -11.88 -2.07
C MET A 130 8.95 -11.70 -2.65
N LEU A 131 8.47 -10.46 -2.74
CA LEU A 131 7.16 -10.17 -3.31
C LEU A 131 7.11 -10.48 -4.81
N ILE A 132 8.15 -10.09 -5.56
CA ILE A 132 8.25 -10.31 -7.01
C ILE A 132 8.28 -11.82 -7.31
N GLU A 133 9.02 -12.61 -6.54
CA GLU A 133 9.09 -14.07 -6.70
C GLU A 133 7.69 -14.72 -6.65
N LYS A 134 6.83 -14.26 -5.74
CA LYS A 134 5.45 -14.77 -5.59
C LYS A 134 4.54 -14.47 -6.78
N THR A 135 4.90 -13.49 -7.62
CA THR A 135 4.15 -13.18 -8.85
C THR A 135 4.39 -14.18 -9.98
N LYS A 136 5.35 -15.12 -9.82
CA LYS A 136 5.63 -16.20 -10.77
C LYS A 136 5.87 -15.73 -12.22
N GLY A 137 6.40 -14.52 -12.39
CA GLY A 137 6.73 -13.94 -13.69
C GLY A 137 5.66 -13.01 -14.28
N ASP A 138 4.55 -12.75 -13.59
CA ASP A 138 3.47 -11.88 -14.10
C ASP A 138 3.79 -10.37 -14.04
N ILE A 139 4.86 -9.98 -13.35
CA ILE A 139 5.32 -8.58 -13.27
C ILE A 139 5.78 -8.09 -14.66
N LYS A 140 5.17 -6.99 -15.10
CA LYS A 140 5.45 -6.32 -16.39
C LYS A 140 6.21 -5.02 -16.22
N ARG A 141 6.08 -4.38 -15.06
CA ARG A 141 6.69 -3.08 -14.78
C ARG A 141 7.17 -3.01 -13.34
N ILE A 142 8.44 -2.65 -13.18
CA ILE A 142 9.05 -2.28 -11.92
C ILE A 142 9.60 -0.87 -12.06
N HIS A 143 9.28 0.00 -11.11
CA HIS A 143 9.90 1.30 -10.94
C HIS A 143 10.34 1.44 -9.50
N ILE A 144 11.65 1.58 -9.27
CA ILE A 144 12.20 1.75 -7.93
C ILE A 144 13.05 3.01 -7.94
N ASP A 145 12.71 3.95 -7.07
CA ASP A 145 13.50 5.14 -6.78
C ASP A 145 13.87 5.14 -5.30
N THR A 146 15.17 5.05 -5.01
CA THR A 146 15.68 5.11 -3.65
C THR A 146 16.75 6.19 -3.54
N THR A 147 16.63 6.99 -2.50
CA THR A 147 17.59 8.03 -2.10
C THR A 147 18.69 7.46 -1.19
N ASN A 148 18.59 6.19 -0.78
CA ASN A 148 19.56 5.53 0.10
C ASN A 148 20.78 5.03 -0.68
N ARG A 149 21.87 5.80 -0.61
CA ARG A 149 23.14 5.49 -1.28
C ARG A 149 23.87 4.25 -0.73
N ILE A 150 23.45 3.73 0.42
CA ILE A 150 24.03 2.54 1.07
C ILE A 150 22.98 1.43 1.16
N ALA A 151 22.05 1.38 0.18
CA ALA A 151 21.03 0.35 0.13
C ALA A 151 21.65 -1.05 0.07
N GLN A 152 21.20 -1.92 0.96
CA GLN A 152 21.59 -3.33 1.01
C GLN A 152 20.66 -4.17 0.14
N ASN A 153 21.10 -5.38 -0.22
CA ASN A 153 20.31 -6.39 -0.95
C ASN A 153 19.86 -5.99 -2.36
N THR A 154 20.47 -4.96 -2.97
CA THR A 154 20.14 -4.52 -4.33
C THR A 154 20.33 -5.63 -5.37
N GLY A 155 21.30 -6.53 -5.17
CA GLY A 155 21.55 -7.69 -6.04
C GLY A 155 20.45 -8.75 -6.02
N MET A 156 19.47 -8.70 -5.12
CA MET A 156 18.35 -9.66 -5.09
C MET A 156 17.30 -9.40 -6.18
N LEU A 157 17.41 -8.30 -6.92
CA LEU A 157 16.51 -7.94 -8.03
C LEU A 157 17.11 -8.23 -9.41
N ILE A 158 18.28 -8.87 -9.47
CA ILE A 158 19.03 -9.21 -10.71
C ILE A 158 18.80 -10.67 -11.06
#